data_AF-D1NZT5-F1
#
_entry.id   AF-D1NZT5-F1
#
_cell.length_a   1.000
_cell.length_b   1.000
_cell.length_c   1.000
_cell.angle_alpha   90.00
_cell.angle_beta   90.00
_cell.angle_gamma   90.00
#
_symmetry.space_group_name_H-M   'P 1'
#
loop_
_entity.id
_entity.type
_entity.pdbx_description
1 polymer ?
#
loop_
_entity_poly.entity_id
_entity_poly.type
_entity_poly.pdbx_seq_one_letter_code
_entity_poly.pdbx_strand_id
1 'polypeptide(L)'
;MRILVIDECYYTRLGITEYLSSNKKLEFISTGCIKDGIEFVKNNSPSIVLVNLTYYCHYSSYCPLLKALLNASSSIRFYIYINATYPLTDNPLLLKDNFFYNVKEDNSQNT
;
A
#
# COMPACT_ATOMS: atom_id res chain seq x y z
N MET A 1 -17.68 -1.94 -4.91
CA MET A 1 -16.38 -1.23 -4.98
C MET A 1 -15.30 -2.28 -5.10
N ARG A 2 -14.38 -2.15 -6.07
CA ARG A 2 -13.34 -3.15 -6.31
C ARG A 2 -12.05 -2.81 -5.57
N ILE A 3 -11.50 -3.78 -4.86
CA ILE A 3 -10.28 -3.69 -4.08
C ILE A 3 -9.28 -4.69 -4.63
N LEU A 4 -8.10 -4.20 -5.00
CA LEU A 4 -6.96 -5.03 -5.38
C LEU A 4 -6.00 -5.17 -4.18
N VAL A 5 -5.59 -6.38 -3.86
CA VAL A 5 -4.56 -6.67 -2.86
C VAL A 5 -3.30 -7.17 -3.56
N ILE A 6 -2.17 -6.50 -3.36
CA ILE A 6 -0.86 -6.87 -3.92
C ILE A 6 0.08 -7.17 -2.75
N ASP A 7 0.37 -8.44 -2.51
CA ASP A 7 1.29 -8.88 -1.45
C ASP A 7 1.90 -10.21 -1.86
N GLU A 8 3.20 -10.43 -1.70
CA GLU A 8 3.81 -11.73 -2.02
C GLU A 8 3.28 -12.86 -1.10
N CYS A 9 2.95 -12.55 0.15
CA CYS A 9 2.50 -13.49 1.15
C CYS A 9 1.04 -13.90 0.92
N TYR A 10 0.83 -15.17 0.56
CA TYR A 10 -0.51 -15.71 0.34
C TYR A 10 -1.42 -15.59 1.57
N TYR A 11 -0.90 -15.87 2.76
CA TYR A 11 -1.67 -15.80 4.00
C TYR A 11 -2.13 -14.37 4.32
N THR A 12 -1.31 -13.36 4.04
CA THR A 12 -1.71 -11.96 4.19
C THR A 12 -2.85 -11.61 3.24
N ARG A 13 -2.73 -11.99 1.96
CA ARG A 13 -3.81 -11.77 0.97
C ARG A 13 -5.12 -12.44 1.40
N LEU A 14 -5.03 -13.70 1.85
CA LEU A 14 -6.18 -14.46 2.33
C LEU A 14 -6.81 -13.79 3.55
N GLY A 15 -6.00 -13.44 4.55
CA GLY A 15 -6.48 -12.79 5.77
C GLY A 15 -7.18 -11.46 5.50
N ILE A 16 -6.61 -10.61 4.63
CA ILE A 16 -7.25 -9.34 4.22
C ILE A 16 -8.58 -9.61 3.52
N THR A 17 -8.60 -10.56 2.57
CA THR A 17 -9.78 -10.88 1.78
C THR A 17 -10.90 -11.42 2.68
N GLU A 18 -10.60 -12.37 3.56
CA GLU A 18 -11.58 -12.99 4.46
C GLU A 18 -12.08 -12.01 5.53
N TYR A 19 -11.21 -11.18 6.09
CA TYR A 19 -11.61 -10.19 7.10
C TYR A 19 -12.64 -9.19 6.54
N LEU A 20 -12.42 -8.75 5.29
CA LEU A 20 -13.25 -7.73 4.65
C LEU A 20 -14.42 -8.32 3.83
N SER A 21 -14.44 -9.63 3.56
CA SER A 21 -15.48 -10.31 2.77
C SER A 21 -16.87 -10.23 3.41
N SER A 22 -16.94 -9.99 4.72
CA SER A 22 -18.17 -9.72 5.47
C SER A 22 -18.99 -8.57 4.85
N ASN A 23 -18.33 -7.62 4.18
CA ASN A 23 -18.99 -6.56 3.42
C ASN A 23 -19.23 -6.98 1.97
N LYS A 24 -20.42 -7.51 1.68
CA LYS A 24 -20.84 -7.99 0.35
C LYS A 24 -20.84 -6.94 -0.78
N LYS A 25 -20.66 -5.65 -0.46
CA LYS A 25 -20.56 -4.57 -1.47
C LYS A 25 -19.14 -4.42 -2.01
N LEU A 26 -18.17 -5.13 -1.42
CA LEU A 26 -16.78 -5.13 -1.82
C LEU A 26 -16.48 -6.35 -2.71
N GLU A 27 -15.75 -6.10 -3.78
CA GLU A 27 -15.23 -7.13 -4.68
C GLU A 27 -13.71 -7.16 -4.48
N PHE A 28 -13.17 -8.32 -4.13
CA PHE A 28 -11.74 -8.49 -3.83
C PHE A 28 -11.05 -9.31 -4.90
N ILE A 29 -9.92 -8.79 -5.36
CA ILE A 29 -8.99 -9.51 -6.22
C ILE A 29 -7.61 -9.38 -5.59
N SER A 30 -6.83 -10.46 -5.62
CA SER A 30 -5.51 -10.47 -5.00
C SER A 30 -4.47 -11.08 -5.93
N THR A 31 -3.24 -10.57 -5.86
CA THR A 31 -2.10 -11.10 -6.61
C THR A 31 -0.83 -11.08 -5.77
N GLY A 32 0.01 -12.09 -6.00
CA GLY A 32 1.35 -12.21 -5.41
C GLY A 32 2.41 -11.33 -6.07
N CYS A 33 2.10 -10.70 -7.20
CA CYS A 33 3.07 -10.09 -8.09
C CYS A 33 2.67 -8.66 -8.45
N ILE A 34 3.60 -7.71 -8.27
CA ILE A 34 3.34 -6.31 -8.63
C ILE A 34 3.07 -6.12 -10.13
N LYS A 35 3.68 -6.93 -11.00
CA LYS A 35 3.49 -6.83 -12.47
C LYS A 35 2.06 -7.17 -12.85
N ASP A 36 1.54 -8.26 -12.30
CA ASP A 36 0.15 -8.68 -12.49
C ASP A 36 -0.80 -7.64 -11.88
N GLY A 37 -0.41 -7.04 -10.75
CA GLY A 37 -1.15 -5.93 -10.15
C GLY A 37 -1.26 -4.70 -11.06
N ILE A 38 -0.16 -4.33 -11.75
CA ILE A 38 -0.14 -3.23 -12.73
C ILE A 38 -1.06 -3.54 -13.90
N GLU A 39 -1.00 -4.76 -14.44
CA GLU A 39 -1.90 -5.20 -15.52
C GLU A 39 -3.36 -5.17 -15.07
N PHE A 40 -3.62 -5.64 -13.86
CA PHE A 40 -4.95 -5.63 -13.27
C PHE A 40 -5.51 -4.21 -13.15
N VAL A 41 -4.70 -3.27 -12.66
CA VAL A 41 -5.10 -1.87 -12.54
C VAL A 41 -5.54 -1.30 -13.89
N LYS A 42 -4.75 -1.56 -14.95
CA LYS A 42 -5.04 -1.07 -16.31
C LYS A 42 -6.34 -1.65 -16.88
N ASN A 43 -6.58 -2.94 -16.63
CA ASN A 43 -7.69 -3.67 -17.27
C ASN A 43 -9.00 -3.60 -16.48
N ASN A 44 -8.93 -3.41 -15.15
CA ASN A 44 -10.09 -3.59 -14.27
C ASN A 44 -10.40 -2.38 -13.37
N SER A 45 -9.61 -1.31 -13.43
CA SER A 45 -9.89 -0.03 -12.74
C SER A 45 -10.37 -0.19 -11.29
N PRO A 46 -9.59 -0.82 -10.39
CA PRO A 46 -9.96 -0.92 -8.98
C PRO A 46 -10.07 0.47 -8.34
N SER A 47 -10.94 0.63 -7.35
CA SER A 47 -11.09 1.90 -6.62
C SER A 47 -10.04 2.07 -5.51
N ILE A 48 -9.57 0.94 -4.97
CA ILE A 48 -8.60 0.87 -3.88
C ILE A 48 -7.56 -0.19 -4.22
N VAL A 49 -6.30 0.10 -3.94
CA VAL A 49 -5.19 -0.86 -3.96
C VAL A 49 -4.58 -0.93 -2.56
N LEU A 50 -4.61 -2.11 -1.96
CA LEU A 50 -3.84 -2.44 -0.76
C LEU A 50 -2.54 -3.08 -1.23
N VAL A 51 -1.39 -2.52 -0.90
CA VAL A 51 -0.11 -3.00 -1.44
C VAL A 51 1.01 -3.04 -0.39
N ASN A 52 1.67 -4.19 -0.30
CA ASN A 52 2.92 -4.34 0.41
C ASN A 52 4.07 -3.80 -0.45
N LEU A 53 4.69 -2.71 -0.01
CA LEU A 53 5.86 -2.13 -0.71
C LEU A 53 7.17 -2.31 0.04
N THR A 54 7.22 -3.16 1.07
CA THR A 54 8.43 -3.39 1.90
C THR A 54 9.67 -3.58 1.02
N TYR A 55 9.65 -4.56 0.11
CA TYR A 55 10.78 -4.86 -0.77
C TYR A 55 11.16 -3.67 -1.66
N TYR A 56 10.19 -2.93 -2.18
CA TYR A 56 10.40 -1.85 -3.15
C TYR A 56 10.86 -0.54 -2.50
N CYS A 57 10.55 -0.34 -1.21
CA CYS A 57 10.93 0.85 -0.45
C CYS A 57 12.27 0.69 0.29
N HIS A 58 12.79 -0.53 0.47
CA HIS A 58 14.08 -0.77 1.12
C HIS A 58 15.29 -0.36 0.27
N TYR A 59 15.14 -0.29 -1.05
CA TYR A 59 16.21 0.14 -1.95
C TYR A 59 15.97 1.59 -2.38
N SER A 60 16.92 2.48 -2.08
CA SER A 60 16.86 3.91 -2.44
C SER A 60 16.95 4.18 -3.95
N SER A 61 17.24 3.14 -4.74
CA SER A 61 17.34 3.22 -6.18
C SER A 61 15.97 3.37 -6.85
N TYR A 62 15.96 4.02 -8.01
CA TYR A 62 14.76 4.17 -8.82
C TYR A 62 14.15 2.80 -9.17
N CYS A 63 12.90 2.56 -8.77
CA CYS A 63 12.16 1.34 -9.09
C CYS A 63 11.12 1.62 -10.22
N PRO A 64 11.36 1.14 -11.46
CA PRO A 64 10.43 1.35 -12.57
C PRO A 64 9.04 0.74 -12.34
N LEU A 65 8.99 -0.42 -11.65
CA LEU A 65 7.73 -1.10 -11.35
C LEU A 65 6.86 -0.29 -10.39
N LEU A 66 7.47 0.29 -9.34
CA LEU A 66 6.76 1.14 -8.40
C LEU A 66 6.19 2.39 -9.10
N LYS A 67 7.01 3.05 -9.94
CA LYS A 67 6.53 4.19 -10.74
C LYS A 67 5.40 3.80 -11.67
N ALA A 68 5.52 2.65 -12.34
CA ALA A 68 4.48 2.16 -13.25
C ALA A 68 3.17 1.87 -12.52
N LEU A 69 3.21 1.31 -11.31
CA LEU A 69 2.04 1.06 -10.48
C LEU A 69 1.35 2.37 -10.07
N LEU A 70 2.11 3.31 -9.51
CA LEU A 70 1.55 4.58 -9.01
C LEU A 70 1.01 5.47 -10.13
N ASN A 71 1.58 5.36 -11.34
CA ASN A 71 1.11 6.10 -12.52
C ASN A 71 -0.01 5.38 -13.29
N ALA A 72 -0.42 4.17 -12.88
CA ALA A 72 -1.36 3.36 -13.65
C ALA A 72 -2.77 3.97 -13.71
N SER A 73 -3.16 4.78 -12.74
CA SER A 73 -4.40 5.58 -12.79
C SER A 73 -4.41 6.68 -11.73
N SER A 74 -4.98 7.84 -12.07
CA SER A 74 -5.12 8.99 -11.17
C SER A 74 -6.29 8.88 -10.19
N SER A 75 -7.23 7.96 -10.41
CA SER A 75 -8.47 7.82 -9.61
C SER A 75 -8.39 6.74 -8.53
N ILE A 76 -7.21 6.16 -8.30
CA ILE A 76 -7.00 5.04 -7.37
C ILE A 76 -6.50 5.55 -6.03
N ARG A 77 -7.11 5.04 -4.95
CA ARG A 77 -6.59 5.22 -3.59
C ARG A 77 -5.66 4.08 -3.24
N PHE A 78 -4.39 4.40 -3.02
CA PHE A 78 -3.39 3.43 -2.56
C PHE A 78 -3.29 3.45 -1.03
N TYR A 79 -3.37 2.28 -0.41
CA TYR A 79 -2.99 2.05 0.98
C TYR A 79 -1.73 1.20 0.97
N ILE A 80 -0.63 1.84 1.30
CA ILE A 80 0.70 1.23 1.29
C ILE A 80 1.01 0.80 2.72
N TYR A 81 1.41 -0.46 2.88
CA TYR A 81 1.99 -0.94 4.12
C TYR A 81 3.39 -1.46 3.86
N ILE A 82 4.26 -1.23 4.84
CA ILE A 82 5.68 -1.59 4.81
C ILE A 82 6.02 -2.25 6.13
N ASN A 83 6.81 -3.32 6.07
CA ASN A 83 7.43 -3.92 7.24
C ASN A 83 8.70 -3.12 7.58
N ALA A 84 8.47 -1.93 8.11
CA ALA A 84 9.51 -1.08 8.65
C ALA A 84 9.18 -0.83 10.12
N THR A 85 10.21 -0.66 10.94
CA THR A 85 10.03 -0.06 12.26
C THR A 85 9.37 1.30 12.04
N TYR A 86 8.19 1.48 12.62
CA TYR A 86 7.58 2.80 12.69
C TYR A 86 8.60 3.75 13.29
N PRO A 87 8.78 4.99 12.78
CA PRO A 87 9.72 5.92 13.39
C PRO A 87 9.33 6.12 14.86
N LEU A 88 10.06 5.46 15.76
CA LEU A 88 10.02 5.68 17.21
C LEU A 88 10.86 6.92 17.53
N THR A 89 10.71 7.97 16.72
CA THR A 89 11.53 9.16 16.81
C THR A 89 10.64 10.37 16.60
N ASP A 90 10.80 11.38 17.44
CA ASP A 90 10.15 12.68 17.27
C ASP A 90 10.70 13.45 16.05
N ASN A 91 11.72 12.89 15.39
CA ASN A 91 12.30 13.43 14.17
C ASN A 91 11.51 12.97 12.94
N PRO A 92 11.24 13.88 11.98
CA PRO A 92 10.60 13.54 10.72
C PRO A 92 11.38 12.46 9.96
N LEU A 93 10.69 11.40 9.52
CA LEU A 93 11.31 10.36 8.71
C LEU A 93 11.49 10.87 7.28
N LEU A 94 12.72 10.94 6.80
CA LEU A 94 12.99 11.25 5.40
C LEU A 94 12.53 10.08 4.53
N LEU A 95 11.48 10.29 3.73
CA LEU A 95 10.98 9.28 2.79
C LEU A 95 11.82 9.29 1.50
N LYS A 96 12.10 10.48 0.96
CA LYS A 96 13.00 10.72 -0.19
C LYS A 96 13.22 12.22 -0.42
N ASP A 97 14.42 12.60 -0.89
CA ASP A 97 14.81 13.99 -1.23
C ASP A 97 14.54 14.97 -0.07
N ASN A 98 13.54 15.85 -0.21
CA ASN A 98 13.08 16.81 0.81
C ASN A 98 11.66 16.50 1.34
N PHE A 99 11.16 15.28 1.12
CA PHE A 99 9.85 14.85 1.60
C PHE A 99 9.98 14.10 2.92
N PHE A 100 9.44 14.71 3.97
CA PHE A 100 9.48 14.21 5.33
C PHE A 100 8.09 13.74 5.78
N TYR A 101 8.04 12.59 6.46
CA TYR A 101 6.86 12.12 7.17
C TYR A 101 6.94 12.58 8.63
N ASN A 102 6.06 13.51 9.02
CA ASN A 102 5.93 13.94 10.41
C ASN A 102 5.02 12.97 11.16
N VAL A 103 5.52 12.42 12.27
CA VAL A 103 4.67 11.75 13.25
C VAL A 103 3.92 12.84 14.00
N LYS A 104 2.58 12.83 13.94
CA LYS A 104 1.77 13.77 14.70
C LYS A 104 1.69 13.25 16.14
N GLU A 105 2.26 13.98 17.09
CA GLU A 105 2.02 13.69 18.51
C GLU A 105 0.52 13.79 18.78
N ASP A 106 -0.08 12.68 19.22
CA ASP A 106 -1.44 12.66 19.73
C ASP A 106 -1.38 13.12 21.19
N ASN A 107 -1.56 14.43 21.41
CA ASN A 107 -1.56 15.06 22.74
C ASN A 107 -2.82 14.73 23.58
N SER A 108 -3.37 13.52 23.42
CA SER A 108 -4.61 13.07 24.08
C SER A 108 -4.38 12.38 25.43
N GLN A 109 -3.21 12.53 26.05
CA GLN A 109 -2.95 12.11 27.43
C GLN A 109 -2.36 13.25 28.26
N ASN A 110 -3.19 14.25 28.59
CA ASN A 110 -2.97 15.15 29.72
C ASN A 110 -4.31 15.72 30.18
N THR A 111 -5.11 14.87 30.83
CA THR A 111 -6.17 15.23 31.78
C THR A 111 -6.36 14.09 32.76
#